data_AF-A0A9D1KA49-F1
#
_entry.id   AF-A0A9D1KA49-F1
#
_cell.length_a   1.000
_cell.length_b   1.000
_cell.length_c   1.000
_cell.angle_alpha   90.00
_cell.angle_beta   90.00
_cell.angle_gamma   90.00
#
_symmetry.space_group_name_H-M   'P 1'
#
loop_
_entity.id
_entity.type
_entity.pdbx_description
1 polymer ?
#
loop_
_entity_poly.entity_id
_entity_poly.type
_entity_poly.pdbx_seq_one_letter_code
_entity_poly.pdbx_strand_id
1 'polypeptide(L)'
;MILKKDLQEVFANYGFDASSYVNIKQIKIGHINSTYTLYFDQGSSVKRYLLQEINTHVFKNPIQLMENIEKITTFLSEKVRLSGAKNYENLSLRVIHTLDHHSYMISSKNHFFRVYNFIENAKTYQKTNDLKLFYNAGKTVGTFQNMLSDFDASQLHETIPNFHNTPYRFQTFLKVLKENPCDRAKDCEEEIQFVLHLKDFTPVITSLIEQKLIPIKVTHNDTKLNNIMFDCETKEGLCLVDLDTVMPGTILYDFGDAIRSGCNRADEDEKNLEKVRFSVDLFKAFSEGYLSSVASSITECEVNHLVDSAILMTFECGMRFLTDYLDGDHYFKTKYDNHNLVRCRTQFHLVKQMIEQKDVLEEIVQEAYKKERNWK
;
A
#
# COMPACT_ATOMS: atom_id res chain seq x y z
N MET A 1 -2.23 -19.64 -14.03
CA MET A 1 -0.90 -20.16 -14.41
C MET A 1 -0.57 -19.51 -15.74
N ILE A 2 0.59 -18.85 -15.86
CA ILE A 2 0.96 -18.16 -17.11
C ILE A 2 1.00 -19.17 -18.26
N LEU A 3 0.46 -18.77 -19.41
CA LEU A 3 0.44 -19.64 -20.58
C LEU A 3 1.86 -19.72 -21.16
N LYS A 4 2.26 -20.93 -21.59
CA LYS A 4 3.57 -21.14 -22.23
C LYS A 4 3.82 -20.16 -23.40
N LYS A 5 2.77 -19.87 -24.17
CA LYS A 5 2.82 -18.91 -25.29
C LYS A 5 3.10 -17.49 -24.79
N ASP A 6 2.41 -17.02 -23.76
CA ASP A 6 2.64 -15.69 -23.18
C ASP A 6 4.08 -15.56 -22.68
N LEU A 7 4.62 -16.59 -22.02
CA LEU A 7 6.00 -16.57 -21.53
C LEU A 7 7.04 -16.48 -22.67
N GLN A 8 6.79 -17.17 -23.80
CA GLN A 8 7.65 -17.06 -24.98
C GLN A 8 7.61 -15.66 -25.60
N GLU A 9 6.43 -15.05 -25.66
CA GLU A 9 6.26 -13.67 -26.13
C GLU A 9 6.97 -12.68 -25.20
N VAL A 10 6.89 -12.87 -23.88
CA VAL A 10 7.67 -12.10 -22.89
C VAL A 10 9.17 -12.21 -23.18
N PHE A 11 9.70 -13.42 -23.39
CA PHE A 11 11.15 -13.57 -23.61
C PHE A 11 11.60 -12.88 -24.91
N ALA A 12 10.80 -12.98 -25.97
CA ALA A 12 11.09 -12.31 -27.23
C ALA A 12 11.04 -10.77 -27.09
N ASN A 13 10.05 -10.21 -26.39
CA ASN A 13 9.88 -8.76 -26.24
C ASN A 13 10.94 -8.12 -25.32
N TYR A 14 11.37 -8.83 -24.27
CA TYR A 14 12.37 -8.34 -23.32
C TYR A 14 13.81 -8.77 -23.65
N GLY A 15 14.02 -9.55 -24.71
CA GLY A 15 15.33 -10.05 -25.09
C GLY A 15 15.92 -11.03 -24.08
N PHE A 16 15.08 -11.79 -23.37
CA PHE A 16 15.56 -12.82 -22.45
C PHE A 16 16.03 -14.05 -23.22
N ASP A 17 17.23 -14.50 -22.89
CA ASP A 17 17.80 -15.72 -23.45
C ASP A 17 17.09 -16.96 -22.88
N ALA A 18 16.35 -17.64 -23.74
CA ALA A 18 15.61 -18.85 -23.37
C ALA A 18 16.53 -20.02 -23.01
N SER A 19 17.80 -20.02 -23.45
CA SER A 19 18.75 -21.11 -23.15
C SER A 19 19.28 -21.05 -21.72
N SER A 20 19.33 -19.86 -21.11
CA SER A 20 19.67 -19.66 -19.69
C SER A 20 18.46 -19.72 -18.76
N TYR A 21 17.23 -19.80 -19.27
CA TYR A 21 16.03 -19.87 -18.44
C TYR A 21 15.95 -21.19 -17.66
N VAL A 22 15.85 -21.09 -16.33
CA VAL A 22 15.87 -22.24 -15.42
C VAL A 22 14.46 -22.61 -14.97
N ASN A 23 13.70 -21.63 -14.46
CA ASN A 23 12.41 -21.89 -13.82
C ASN A 23 11.56 -20.62 -13.69
N ILE A 24 10.27 -20.80 -13.46
CA ILE A 24 9.31 -19.77 -13.05
C ILE A 24 8.61 -20.20 -11.77
N LYS A 25 8.52 -19.31 -10.78
CA LYS A 25 7.78 -19.55 -9.54
C LYS A 25 6.72 -18.49 -9.35
N GLN A 26 5.46 -18.91 -9.16
CA GLN A 26 4.38 -17.98 -8.82
C GLN A 26 4.51 -17.51 -7.36
N ILE A 27 4.41 -16.21 -7.14
CA ILE A 27 4.29 -15.60 -5.81
C ILE A 27 2.78 -15.50 -5.48
N LYS A 28 2.34 -16.19 -4.42
CA LYS A 28 0.92 -16.32 -4.05
C LYS A 28 0.43 -15.28 -3.02
N ILE A 29 1.28 -14.33 -2.63
CA ILE A 29 1.00 -13.39 -1.53
C ILE A 29 0.21 -12.16 -2.02
N GLY A 30 0.30 -11.79 -3.31
CA GLY A 30 -0.42 -10.65 -3.88
C GLY A 30 -1.89 -10.94 -4.19
N HIS A 31 -2.76 -9.96 -3.98
CA HIS A 31 -4.22 -10.11 -4.18
C HIS A 31 -4.72 -9.65 -5.55
N ILE A 32 -4.00 -8.74 -6.23
CA ILE A 32 -4.46 -8.05 -7.44
C ILE A 32 -3.83 -8.66 -8.71
N ASN A 33 -2.51 -8.49 -8.90
CA ASN A 33 -1.79 -8.97 -10.08
C ASN A 33 -1.28 -10.41 -9.94
N SER A 34 -1.11 -11.12 -11.06
CA SER A 34 -0.41 -12.42 -11.05
C SER A 34 1.09 -12.19 -11.13
N THR A 35 1.82 -12.51 -10.05
CA THR A 35 3.25 -12.25 -9.95
C THR A 35 4.07 -13.53 -10.01
N TYR A 36 5.17 -13.50 -10.77
CA TYR A 36 6.06 -14.62 -11.00
C TYR A 36 7.52 -14.18 -10.86
N THR A 37 8.36 -15.02 -10.27
CA THR A 37 9.81 -14.89 -10.33
C THR A 37 10.34 -15.72 -11.49
N LEU A 38 11.07 -15.08 -12.40
CA LEU A 38 11.83 -15.73 -13.46
C LEU A 38 13.26 -15.96 -12.99
N TYR A 39 13.83 -17.13 -13.26
CA TYR A 39 15.20 -17.51 -12.89
C TYR A 39 16.01 -17.79 -14.15
N PHE A 40 17.17 -17.16 -14.27
CA PHE A 40 18.11 -17.33 -15.38
C PHE A 40 19.50 -17.69 -14.85
N ASP A 41 20.08 -18.76 -15.37
CA ASP A 41 21.44 -19.18 -15.08
C ASP A 41 22.43 -18.26 -15.81
N GLN A 42 23.42 -17.73 -15.07
CA GLN A 42 24.51 -16.92 -15.61
C GLN A 42 25.86 -17.63 -15.40
N GLY A 43 25.84 -18.95 -15.22
CA GLY A 43 27.00 -19.80 -14.97
C GLY A 43 27.42 -19.78 -13.50
N SER A 44 27.94 -18.64 -13.01
CA SER A 44 28.41 -18.49 -11.63
C SER A 44 27.36 -17.94 -10.66
N SER A 45 26.22 -17.50 -11.17
CA SER A 45 25.13 -16.92 -10.38
C SER A 45 23.79 -17.12 -11.06
N VAL A 46 22.71 -16.88 -10.33
CA VAL A 46 21.34 -16.89 -10.87
C VAL A 46 20.81 -15.47 -10.88
N LYS A 47 20.44 -14.98 -12.07
CA LYS A 47 19.76 -13.69 -12.23
C LYS A 47 18.26 -13.89 -12.14
N ARG A 48 17.58 -12.99 -11.42
CA ARG A 48 16.14 -13.03 -11.23
C ARG A 48 15.46 -11.78 -11.73
N TYR A 49 14.21 -11.96 -12.15
CA TYR A 49 13.31 -10.89 -12.54
C TYR A 49 11.92 -11.14 -11.96
N LEU A 50 11.17 -10.08 -11.70
CA LEU A 50 9.76 -10.15 -11.36
C LEU A 50 8.93 -9.89 -12.61
N LEU A 51 8.22 -10.91 -13.09
CA LEU A 51 7.22 -10.80 -14.14
C LEU A 51 5.84 -10.65 -13.50
N GLN A 52 5.08 -9.64 -13.93
CA GLN A 52 3.70 -9.46 -13.50
C GLN A 52 2.75 -9.39 -14.69
N GLU A 53 1.66 -10.14 -14.60
CA GLU A 53 0.47 -9.96 -15.42
C GLU A 53 -0.44 -8.95 -14.72
N ILE A 54 -0.69 -7.81 -15.36
CA ILE A 54 -1.49 -6.73 -14.81
C ILE A 54 -2.96 -7.13 -14.83
N ASN A 55 -3.65 -6.95 -13.70
CA ASN A 55 -5.08 -7.22 -13.59
C ASN A 55 -5.90 -6.08 -14.22
N THR A 56 -6.28 -6.25 -15.49
CA THR A 56 -7.08 -5.27 -16.25
C THR A 56 -8.55 -5.21 -15.83
N HIS A 57 -9.01 -6.09 -14.94
CA HIS A 57 -10.33 -5.94 -14.31
C HIS A 57 -10.30 -4.87 -13.22
N VAL A 58 -9.21 -4.76 -12.47
CA VAL A 58 -9.02 -3.71 -11.44
C VAL A 58 -8.49 -2.43 -12.08
N PHE A 59 -7.40 -2.53 -12.84
CA PHE A 59 -6.77 -1.39 -13.51
C PHE A 59 -7.31 -1.26 -14.93
N LYS A 60 -8.37 -0.45 -15.07
CA LYS A 60 -9.07 -0.25 -16.35
C LYS A 60 -8.20 0.44 -17.42
N ASN A 61 -7.19 1.20 -16.98
CA ASN A 61 -6.26 1.92 -17.85
C ASN A 61 -4.81 1.46 -17.55
N PRO A 62 -4.40 0.24 -17.95
CA PRO A 62 -3.08 -0.31 -17.65
C PRO A 62 -1.93 0.50 -18.27
N ILE A 63 -2.19 1.26 -19.34
CA ILE A 63 -1.20 2.17 -19.96
C ILE A 63 -0.86 3.32 -19.02
N GLN A 64 -1.87 4.05 -18.51
CA GLN A 64 -1.67 5.14 -17.54
C GLN A 64 -1.03 4.66 -16.24
N LEU A 65 -1.41 3.45 -15.78
CA LEU A 65 -0.75 2.78 -14.66
C LEU A 65 0.77 2.64 -14.90
N MET A 66 1.16 2.18 -16.09
CA MET A 66 2.57 2.01 -16.43
C MET A 66 3.30 3.33 -16.63
N GLU A 67 2.64 4.36 -17.17
CA GLU A 67 3.20 5.72 -17.24
C GLU A 67 3.54 6.28 -15.85
N ASN A 68 2.66 6.10 -14.85
CA ASN A 68 2.95 6.47 -13.47
C ASN A 68 4.17 5.71 -12.93
N ILE A 69 4.16 4.39 -13.06
CA ILE A 69 5.21 3.51 -12.53
C ILE A 69 6.55 3.82 -13.17
N GLU A 70 6.60 4.05 -14.48
CA GLU A 70 7.82 4.40 -15.19
C GLU A 70 8.39 5.74 -14.71
N LYS A 71 7.55 6.78 -14.59
CA LYS A 71 7.97 8.08 -14.04
C LYS A 71 8.53 7.95 -12.63
N ILE A 72 7.83 7.23 -11.75
CA ILE A 72 8.21 7.08 -10.33
C ILE A 72 9.48 6.26 -10.18
N THR A 73 9.54 5.09 -10.82
CA THR A 73 10.71 4.20 -10.71
C THR A 73 11.96 4.84 -11.31
N THR A 74 11.83 5.57 -12.42
CA THR A 74 12.95 6.33 -13.03
C THR A 74 13.45 7.42 -12.07
N PHE A 75 12.54 8.23 -11.53
CA PHE A 75 12.89 9.32 -10.62
C PHE A 75 13.55 8.82 -9.33
N LEU A 76 12.98 7.79 -8.70
CA LEU A 76 13.54 7.17 -7.50
C LEU A 76 14.91 6.56 -7.78
N SER A 77 15.05 5.82 -8.88
CA SER A 77 16.33 5.19 -9.25
C SER A 77 17.43 6.22 -9.44
N GLU A 78 17.13 7.35 -10.07
CA GLU A 78 18.08 8.44 -10.25
C GLU A 78 18.47 9.08 -8.91
N LYS A 79 17.50 9.34 -8.01
CA LYS A 79 17.82 9.85 -6.66
C LYS A 79 18.69 8.87 -5.86
N VAL A 80 18.39 7.56 -5.88
CA VAL A 80 19.22 6.56 -5.22
C VAL A 80 20.62 6.54 -5.84
N ARG A 81 20.74 6.52 -7.16
CA ARG A 81 22.04 6.52 -7.86
C ARG A 81 22.88 7.74 -7.48
N LEU A 82 22.28 8.92 -7.42
CA LEU A 82 22.95 10.18 -7.05
C LEU A 82 23.33 10.25 -5.58
N SER A 83 22.67 9.50 -4.69
CA SER A 83 23.04 9.45 -3.26
C SER A 83 24.40 8.78 -3.00
N GLY A 84 24.96 8.07 -3.98
CA GLY A 84 26.22 7.33 -3.85
C GLY A 84 26.10 6.06 -2.99
N ALA A 85 24.88 5.60 -2.68
CA ALA A 85 24.65 4.39 -1.91
C ALA A 85 25.28 3.17 -2.58
N LYS A 86 26.02 2.37 -1.80
CA LYS A 86 26.46 1.04 -2.22
C LYS A 86 25.22 0.17 -2.45
N ASN A 87 25.24 -0.67 -3.49
CA ASN A 87 24.12 -1.54 -3.86
C ASN A 87 22.81 -0.80 -4.20
N TYR A 88 22.90 0.39 -4.80
CA TYR A 88 21.74 1.17 -5.26
C TYR A 88 20.74 0.35 -6.11
N GLU A 89 21.21 -0.72 -6.76
CA GLU A 89 20.39 -1.64 -7.53
C GLU A 89 19.29 -2.37 -6.75
N ASN A 90 19.44 -2.48 -5.42
CA ASN A 90 18.46 -3.11 -4.52
C ASN A 90 17.63 -2.09 -3.71
N LEU A 91 17.91 -0.79 -3.86
CA LEU A 91 17.24 0.28 -3.10
C LEU A 91 16.09 0.94 -3.86
N SER A 92 15.76 0.42 -5.05
CA SER A 92 14.61 0.88 -5.84
C SER A 92 14.11 -0.23 -6.77
N LEU A 93 12.79 -0.28 -6.93
CA LEU A 93 12.16 -1.08 -7.98
C LEU A 93 12.39 -0.37 -9.32
N ARG A 94 12.75 -1.13 -10.36
CA ARG A 94 13.06 -0.63 -11.70
C ARG A 94 12.35 -1.45 -12.74
N VAL A 95 11.62 -0.76 -13.61
CA VAL A 95 11.05 -1.38 -14.80
C VAL A 95 12.20 -1.82 -15.70
N ILE A 96 12.13 -3.06 -16.18
CA ILE A 96 12.94 -3.54 -17.29
C ILE A 96 12.15 -3.21 -18.55
N HIS A 97 12.73 -2.43 -19.45
CA HIS A 97 12.09 -2.09 -20.72
C HIS A 97 12.19 -3.23 -21.72
N THR A 98 11.22 -3.30 -22.61
CA THR A 98 11.27 -4.14 -23.81
C THR A 98 12.38 -3.69 -24.76
N LEU A 99 12.70 -4.51 -25.77
CA LEU A 99 13.70 -4.20 -26.79
C LEU A 99 13.37 -2.93 -27.61
N ASP A 100 12.09 -2.56 -27.67
CA ASP A 100 11.60 -1.33 -28.30
C ASP A 100 11.35 -0.18 -27.28
N HIS A 101 11.92 -0.30 -26.08
CA HIS A 101 11.93 0.72 -25.03
C HIS A 101 10.57 1.06 -24.40
N HIS A 102 9.61 0.14 -24.38
CA HIS A 102 8.37 0.28 -23.62
C HIS A 102 8.49 -0.30 -22.21
N SER A 103 7.76 0.28 -21.25
CA SER A 103 7.71 -0.18 -19.86
C SER A 103 6.85 -1.45 -19.65
N TYR A 104 6.10 -1.87 -20.68
CA TYR A 104 5.22 -3.04 -20.67
C TYR A 104 5.12 -3.66 -22.07
N MET A 105 4.53 -4.85 -22.15
CA MET A 105 4.09 -5.46 -23.41
C MET A 105 2.64 -5.95 -23.33
N ILE A 106 2.02 -6.14 -24.49
CA ILE A 106 0.70 -6.76 -24.64
C ILE A 106 0.88 -8.05 -25.42
N SER A 107 0.47 -9.18 -24.85
CA SER A 107 0.56 -10.46 -25.57
C SER A 107 -0.49 -10.55 -26.69
N SER A 108 -0.32 -11.51 -27.59
CA SER A 108 -1.30 -11.83 -28.65
C SER A 108 -2.68 -12.23 -28.13
N LYS A 109 -2.84 -12.41 -26.81
CA LYS A 109 -4.11 -12.68 -26.11
C LYS A 109 -4.65 -11.49 -25.33
N ASN A 110 -4.10 -10.29 -25.54
CA ASN A 110 -4.44 -9.06 -24.83
C ASN A 110 -4.15 -9.10 -23.32
N HIS A 111 -3.20 -9.93 -22.89
CA HIS A 111 -2.69 -9.89 -21.51
C HIS A 111 -1.58 -8.84 -21.41
N PHE A 112 -1.66 -7.99 -20.40
CA PHE A 112 -0.65 -6.96 -20.13
C PHE A 112 0.43 -7.51 -19.22
N PHE A 113 1.69 -7.41 -19.63
CA PHE A 113 2.83 -7.84 -18.84
C PHE A 113 3.81 -6.71 -18.62
N ARG A 114 4.41 -6.69 -17.42
CA ARG A 114 5.56 -5.84 -17.07
C ARG A 114 6.62 -6.66 -16.38
N VAL A 115 7.86 -6.19 -16.45
CA VAL A 115 9.00 -6.84 -15.78
C VAL A 115 9.74 -5.83 -14.91
N TYR A 116 10.11 -6.26 -13.71
CA TYR A 116 11.01 -5.51 -12.82
C TYR A 116 12.31 -6.27 -12.56
N ASN A 117 13.34 -5.53 -12.12
CA ASN A 117 14.45 -6.15 -11.40
C ASN A 117 13.93 -6.93 -10.18
N PHE A 118 14.63 -8.00 -9.82
CA PHE A 118 14.41 -8.67 -8.54
C PHE A 118 15.29 -8.00 -7.47
N ILE A 119 14.68 -7.61 -6.35
CA ILE A 119 15.42 -7.03 -5.21
C ILE A 119 16.06 -8.17 -4.42
N GLU A 120 17.39 -8.20 -4.41
CA GLU A 120 18.16 -9.29 -3.83
C GLU A 120 18.38 -9.14 -2.32
N ASN A 121 18.59 -10.27 -1.64
CA ASN A 121 18.83 -10.36 -0.19
C ASN A 121 17.77 -9.65 0.66
N ALA A 122 16.52 -9.69 0.19
CA ALA A 122 15.42 -8.97 0.80
C ALA A 122 14.21 -9.88 1.03
N LYS A 123 13.39 -9.50 2.01
CA LYS A 123 12.12 -10.16 2.32
C LYS A 123 11.08 -9.15 2.79
N THR A 124 9.82 -9.52 2.62
CA THR A 124 8.68 -8.79 3.16
C THR A 124 8.12 -9.50 4.38
N TYR A 125 7.36 -8.78 5.19
CA TYR A 125 6.66 -9.35 6.35
C TYR A 125 5.19 -9.03 6.23
N GLN A 126 4.33 -10.02 6.43
CA GLN A 126 2.88 -9.76 6.51
C GLN A 126 2.54 -8.98 7.78
N LYS A 127 3.24 -9.29 8.88
CA LYS A 127 3.07 -8.71 10.21
C LYS A 127 4.34 -8.81 11.03
N THR A 128 4.39 -8.03 12.10
CA THR A 128 5.49 -8.08 13.05
C THR A 128 5.07 -7.62 14.45
N ASN A 129 5.70 -8.20 15.48
CA ASN A 129 5.72 -7.66 16.84
C ASN A 129 7.11 -7.09 17.19
N ASP A 130 8.06 -7.12 16.25
CA ASP A 130 9.40 -6.55 16.38
C ASP A 130 9.33 -5.03 16.20
N LEU A 131 9.43 -4.30 17.32
CA LEU A 131 9.38 -2.84 17.33
C LEU A 131 10.46 -2.20 16.45
N LYS A 132 11.66 -2.80 16.38
CA LYS A 132 12.75 -2.27 15.55
C LYS A 132 12.40 -2.41 14.06
N LEU A 133 11.82 -3.54 13.67
CA LEU A 133 11.38 -3.74 12.29
C LEU A 133 10.29 -2.73 11.91
N PHE A 134 9.35 -2.46 12.81
CA PHE A 134 8.25 -1.55 12.54
C PHE A 134 8.66 -0.06 12.60
N TYR A 135 9.67 0.28 13.41
CA TYR A 135 10.39 1.56 13.29
C TYR A 135 11.02 1.70 11.90
N ASN A 136 11.74 0.67 11.45
CA ASN A 136 12.36 0.69 10.11
C ASN A 136 11.31 0.78 8.99
N ALA A 137 10.13 0.17 9.17
CA ALA A 137 9.00 0.35 8.26
C ALA A 137 8.57 1.81 8.15
N GLY A 138 8.34 2.48 9.29
CA GLY A 138 7.98 3.91 9.34
C GLY A 138 9.04 4.77 8.67
N LYS A 139 10.32 4.54 9.01
CA LYS A 139 11.46 5.23 8.40
C LYS A 139 11.47 5.08 6.88
N THR A 140 11.25 3.88 6.35
CA THR A 140 11.23 3.62 4.90
C THR A 140 10.04 4.29 4.20
N VAL A 141 8.84 4.28 4.79
CA VAL A 141 7.68 5.02 4.25
C VAL A 141 7.96 6.52 4.21
N GLY A 142 8.49 7.08 5.30
CA GLY A 142 8.86 8.50 5.34
C GLY A 142 10.00 8.85 4.38
N THR A 143 10.97 7.95 4.21
CA THR A 143 12.07 8.11 3.23
C THR A 143 11.52 8.16 1.81
N PHE A 144 10.59 7.27 1.47
CA PHE A 144 9.94 7.26 0.15
C PHE A 144 9.24 8.59 -0.15
N GLN A 145 8.49 9.13 0.81
CA GLN A 145 7.81 10.42 0.65
C GLN A 145 8.78 11.59 0.49
N ASN A 146 9.86 11.62 1.27
CA ASN A 146 10.90 12.61 1.11
C ASN A 146 11.64 12.50 -0.23
N MET A 147 11.90 11.28 -0.69
CA MET A 147 12.53 11.10 -1.99
C MET A 147 11.64 11.71 -3.09
N LEU A 148 10.32 11.62 -2.97
CA LEU A 148 9.36 12.18 -3.93
C LEU A 148 8.94 13.63 -3.66
N SER A 149 9.55 14.32 -2.68
CA SER A 149 9.16 15.71 -2.33
C SER A 149 9.26 16.70 -3.50
N ASP A 150 10.21 16.46 -4.39
CA ASP A 150 10.49 17.33 -5.55
C ASP A 150 9.82 16.81 -6.83
N PHE A 151 9.05 15.73 -6.74
CA PHE A 151 8.30 15.18 -7.87
C PHE A 151 6.97 15.93 -8.01
N ASP A 152 6.69 16.45 -9.20
CA ASP A 152 5.42 17.10 -9.50
C ASP A 152 4.29 16.07 -9.63
N ALA A 153 3.46 15.98 -8.59
CA ALA A 153 2.35 15.04 -8.53
C ALA A 153 1.34 15.21 -9.68
N SER A 154 1.23 16.41 -10.27
CA SER A 154 0.28 16.65 -11.38
C SER A 154 0.60 15.85 -12.65
N GLN A 155 1.81 15.29 -12.75
CA GLN A 155 2.23 14.42 -13.84
C GLN A 155 1.70 12.99 -13.73
N LEU A 156 1.08 12.62 -12.61
CA LEU A 156 0.55 11.28 -12.36
C LEU A 156 -0.95 11.22 -12.60
N HIS A 157 -1.41 10.08 -13.09
CA HIS A 157 -2.81 9.73 -13.23
C HIS A 157 -3.38 9.18 -11.92
N GLU A 158 -4.66 9.41 -11.64
CA GLU A 158 -5.38 8.62 -10.64
C GLU A 158 -5.61 7.21 -11.20
N THR A 159 -4.85 6.22 -10.71
CA THR A 159 -4.96 4.83 -11.20
C THR A 159 -6.28 4.18 -10.78
N ILE A 160 -6.80 4.58 -9.62
CA ILE A 160 -8.13 4.21 -9.11
C ILE A 160 -8.83 5.49 -8.64
N PRO A 161 -9.81 6.01 -9.40
CA PRO A 161 -10.55 7.20 -9.01
C PRO A 161 -11.21 7.04 -7.63
N ASN A 162 -11.18 8.11 -6.83
CA ASN A 162 -11.79 8.14 -5.49
C ASN A 162 -11.27 7.02 -4.56
N PHE A 163 -10.00 6.62 -4.68
CA PHE A 163 -9.44 5.51 -3.90
C PHE A 163 -9.64 5.70 -2.39
N HIS A 164 -9.10 6.79 -1.84
CA HIS A 164 -9.23 7.24 -0.44
C HIS A 164 -10.12 8.49 -0.28
N ASN A 165 -11.13 8.63 -1.15
CA ASN A 165 -12.16 9.63 -0.96
C ASN A 165 -13.23 9.05 -0.04
N THR A 166 -13.02 9.13 1.28
CA THR A 166 -13.90 8.52 2.27
C THR A 166 -15.35 9.02 2.19
N PRO A 167 -15.64 10.31 1.93
CA PRO A 167 -17.02 10.76 1.67
C PRO A 167 -17.69 10.05 0.48
N TYR A 168 -16.97 9.86 -0.62
CA TYR A 168 -17.46 9.08 -1.76
C TYR A 168 -17.71 7.60 -1.40
N ARG A 169 -16.81 7.00 -0.62
CA ARG A 169 -16.98 5.63 -0.11
C ARG A 169 -18.20 5.51 0.79
N PHE A 170 -18.47 6.51 1.63
CA PHE A 170 -19.65 6.57 2.48
C PHE A 170 -20.94 6.70 1.66
N GLN A 171 -20.97 7.53 0.62
CA GLN A 171 -22.11 7.60 -0.30
C GLN A 171 -22.37 6.26 -1.02
N THR A 172 -21.29 5.56 -1.41
CA THR A 172 -21.38 4.22 -2.00
C THR A 172 -21.98 3.22 -1.02
N PHE A 173 -21.53 3.23 0.24
CA PHE A 173 -22.09 2.41 1.31
C PHE A 173 -23.60 2.67 1.49
N LEU A 174 -24.03 3.93 1.58
CA LEU A 174 -25.46 4.27 1.73
C LEU A 174 -26.31 3.76 0.56
N LYS A 175 -25.78 3.82 -0.66
CA LYS A 175 -26.46 3.30 -1.85
C LYS A 175 -26.66 1.78 -1.76
N VAL A 176 -25.58 1.04 -1.50
CA VAL A 176 -25.64 -0.43 -1.37
C VAL A 176 -26.54 -0.84 -0.20
N LEU A 177 -26.47 -0.14 0.93
CA LEU A 177 -27.35 -0.39 2.08
C LEU A 177 -28.83 -0.20 1.73
N LYS A 178 -29.16 0.81 0.92
CA LYS A 178 -30.53 1.05 0.47
C LYS A 178 -31.02 -0.02 -0.50
N GLU A 179 -30.16 -0.48 -1.40
CA GLU A 179 -30.47 -1.53 -2.37
C GLU A 179 -30.56 -2.92 -1.70
N ASN A 180 -29.73 -3.16 -0.68
CA ASN A 180 -29.62 -4.39 0.11
C ASN A 180 -29.76 -5.66 -0.75
N PRO A 181 -28.95 -5.83 -1.81
CA PRO A 181 -29.20 -6.80 -2.87
C PRO A 181 -29.17 -8.26 -2.38
N CYS A 182 -28.44 -8.52 -1.30
CA CYS A 182 -28.31 -9.86 -0.72
C CYS A 182 -29.18 -10.09 0.54
N ASP A 183 -30.01 -9.12 0.95
CA ASP A 183 -30.79 -9.15 2.20
C ASP A 183 -29.95 -9.44 3.46
N ARG A 184 -28.71 -8.93 3.49
CA ARG A 184 -27.72 -9.16 4.55
C ARG A 184 -27.69 -8.06 5.61
N ALA A 185 -28.34 -6.91 5.37
CA ALA A 185 -28.34 -5.78 6.29
C ALA A 185 -28.87 -6.14 7.70
N LYS A 186 -29.81 -7.08 7.79
CA LYS A 186 -30.37 -7.60 9.04
C LYS A 186 -29.36 -8.31 9.93
N ASP A 187 -28.24 -8.79 9.37
CA ASP A 187 -27.22 -9.55 10.09
C ASP A 187 -26.07 -8.66 10.61
N CYS A 188 -26.11 -7.35 10.33
CA CYS A 188 -25.04 -6.41 10.63
C CYS A 188 -25.52 -5.01 11.03
N GLU A 189 -26.62 -4.93 11.80
CA GLU A 189 -27.20 -3.66 12.24
C GLU A 189 -26.22 -2.83 13.08
N GLU A 190 -25.47 -3.45 13.99
CA GLU A 190 -24.47 -2.77 14.82
C GLU A 190 -23.37 -2.12 13.98
N GLU A 191 -22.86 -2.83 12.97
CA GLU A 191 -21.83 -2.32 12.06
C GLU A 191 -22.37 -1.17 11.20
N ILE A 192 -23.62 -1.26 10.74
CA ILE A 192 -24.28 -0.18 10.00
C ILE A 192 -24.41 1.06 10.88
N GLN A 193 -24.89 0.93 12.11
CA GLN A 193 -25.03 2.06 13.04
C GLN A 193 -23.68 2.69 13.36
N PHE A 194 -22.62 1.89 13.48
CA PHE A 194 -21.27 2.40 13.67
C PHE A 194 -20.80 3.28 12.50
N VAL A 195 -21.06 2.87 11.25
CA VAL A 195 -20.76 3.69 10.06
C VAL A 195 -21.55 5.00 10.05
N LEU A 196 -22.85 4.94 10.37
CA LEU A 196 -23.70 6.13 10.42
C LEU A 196 -23.30 7.10 11.55
N HIS A 197 -22.84 6.58 12.68
CA HIS A 197 -22.37 7.38 13.81
C HIS A 197 -21.11 8.18 13.46
N LEU A 198 -20.20 7.61 12.66
CA LEU A 198 -18.96 8.26 12.23
C LEU A 198 -19.09 9.07 10.92
N LYS A 199 -20.31 9.35 10.44
CA LYS A 199 -20.53 10.07 9.17
C LYS A 199 -19.78 11.41 9.10
N ASP A 200 -19.75 12.17 10.20
CA ASP A 200 -19.20 13.53 10.25
C ASP A 200 -17.67 13.50 10.34
N PHE A 201 -17.08 12.32 10.60
CA PHE A 201 -15.64 12.09 10.55
C PHE A 201 -15.15 11.77 9.12
N THR A 202 -16.04 11.32 8.22
CA THR A 202 -15.67 10.96 6.83
C THR A 202 -14.95 12.07 6.05
N PRO A 203 -15.26 13.37 6.18
CA PRO A 203 -14.60 14.40 5.39
C PRO A 203 -13.37 15.00 6.09
N VAL A 204 -12.90 14.45 7.22
CA VAL A 204 -11.86 15.09 8.06
C VAL A 204 -10.58 15.40 7.27
N ILE A 205 -10.12 14.50 6.40
CA ILE A 205 -8.93 14.74 5.57
C ILE A 205 -9.25 15.46 4.26
N THR A 206 -10.35 15.10 3.58
CA THR A 206 -10.71 15.75 2.30
C THR A 206 -10.99 17.23 2.47
N SER A 207 -11.59 17.63 3.59
CA SER A 207 -11.83 19.04 3.93
C SER A 207 -10.52 19.83 4.06
N LEU A 208 -9.47 19.22 4.64
CA LEU A 208 -8.15 19.88 4.75
C LEU A 208 -7.52 20.10 3.38
N ILE A 209 -7.68 19.14 2.45
CA ILE A 209 -7.19 19.25 1.06
C ILE A 209 -7.96 20.36 0.33
N GLU A 210 -9.30 20.35 0.39
CA GLU A 210 -10.16 21.35 -0.26
C GLU A 210 -9.88 22.77 0.25
N GLN A 211 -9.64 22.91 1.55
CA GLN A 211 -9.28 24.17 2.19
C GLN A 211 -7.80 24.54 2.01
N LYS A 212 -7.00 23.69 1.34
CA LYS A 212 -5.55 23.86 1.13
C LYS A 212 -4.74 24.01 2.41
N LEU A 213 -5.21 23.40 3.51
CA LEU A 213 -4.51 23.35 4.80
C LEU A 213 -3.40 22.30 4.81
N ILE A 214 -3.52 21.28 3.97
CA ILE A 214 -2.47 20.28 3.71
C ILE A 214 -2.18 20.19 2.20
N PRO A 215 -0.92 19.90 1.82
CA PRO A 215 -0.53 19.80 0.42
C PRO A 215 -0.95 18.47 -0.21
N ILE A 216 -1.16 18.49 -1.53
CA ILE A 216 -1.19 17.27 -2.36
C ILE A 216 0.25 16.88 -2.69
N LYS A 217 0.60 15.62 -2.46
CA LYS A 217 1.93 15.03 -2.70
C LYS A 217 1.79 13.73 -3.48
N VAL A 218 2.89 13.20 -3.98
CA VAL A 218 2.92 11.81 -4.44
C VAL A 218 2.89 10.88 -3.23
N THR A 219 1.99 9.92 -3.25
CA THR A 219 1.75 8.98 -2.14
C THR A 219 1.62 7.57 -2.65
N HIS A 220 1.89 6.58 -1.79
CA HIS A 220 1.83 5.17 -2.17
C HIS A 220 0.40 4.62 -2.15
N ASN A 221 -0.42 5.07 -1.21
CA ASN A 221 -1.81 4.68 -0.95
C ASN A 221 -2.00 3.18 -0.57
N ASP A 222 -0.92 2.41 -0.37
CA ASP A 222 -0.99 1.01 0.09
C ASP A 222 0.29 0.62 0.84
N THR A 223 0.50 1.23 2.00
CA THR A 223 1.74 1.16 2.80
C THR A 223 1.75 0.01 3.79
N LYS A 224 1.05 -1.08 3.48
CA LYS A 224 1.07 -2.31 4.27
C LYS A 224 2.50 -2.85 4.39
N LEU A 225 2.80 -3.50 5.51
CA LEU A 225 4.14 -4.02 5.81
C LEU A 225 4.68 -4.99 4.74
N ASN A 226 3.80 -5.72 4.05
CA ASN A 226 4.17 -6.64 2.97
C ASN A 226 4.55 -5.94 1.66
N ASN A 227 4.34 -4.62 1.56
CA ASN A 227 4.79 -3.77 0.46
C ASN A 227 6.12 -3.05 0.78
N ILE A 228 6.77 -3.43 1.89
CA ILE A 228 8.10 -2.93 2.27
C ILE A 228 9.10 -4.08 2.16
N MET A 229 10.15 -3.87 1.35
CA MET A 229 11.26 -4.80 1.24
C MET A 229 12.29 -4.49 2.32
N PHE A 230 12.63 -5.49 3.14
CA PHE A 230 13.65 -5.37 4.18
C PHE A 230 14.86 -6.22 3.85
N ASP A 231 16.04 -5.68 4.13
CA ASP A 231 17.30 -6.42 4.09
C ASP A 231 17.25 -7.61 5.06
N CYS A 232 17.68 -8.78 4.58
CA CYS A 232 17.59 -10.02 5.34
C CYS A 232 18.45 -10.05 6.60
N GLU A 233 19.58 -9.32 6.61
CA GLU A 233 20.56 -9.33 7.70
C GLU A 233 20.31 -8.18 8.69
N THR A 234 20.25 -6.95 8.17
CA THR A 234 20.17 -5.72 8.96
C THR A 234 18.75 -5.38 9.39
N LYS A 235 17.74 -5.88 8.65
CA LYS A 235 16.33 -5.47 8.74
C LYS A 235 16.08 -3.99 8.46
N GLU A 236 17.01 -3.27 7.83
CA GLU A 236 16.73 -1.95 7.29
C GLU A 236 15.78 -2.09 6.09
N GLY A 237 14.83 -1.16 5.95
CA GLY A 237 13.94 -1.16 4.79
C GLY A 237 14.64 -0.58 3.57
N LEU A 238 14.63 -1.34 2.48
CA LEU A 238 15.34 -1.07 1.23
C LEU A 238 14.51 -0.17 0.30
N CYS A 239 13.24 -0.51 0.09
CA CYS A 239 12.32 0.23 -0.76
C CYS A 239 10.86 -0.21 -0.54
N LEU A 240 9.94 0.62 -1.02
CA LEU A 240 8.54 0.22 -1.22
C LEU A 240 8.39 -0.51 -2.57
N VAL A 241 7.48 -1.48 -2.61
CA VAL A 241 7.06 -2.22 -3.79
C VAL A 241 5.53 -2.15 -3.91
N ASP A 242 4.98 -2.68 -5.00
CA ASP A 242 3.54 -2.57 -5.32
C ASP A 242 3.10 -1.12 -5.59
N LEU A 243 3.76 -0.50 -6.56
CA LEU A 243 3.61 0.92 -6.90
C LEU A 243 2.33 1.25 -7.69
N ASP A 244 1.35 0.35 -7.73
CA ASP A 244 0.18 0.47 -8.60
C ASP A 244 -0.80 1.57 -8.17
N THR A 245 -0.80 1.87 -6.88
CA THR A 245 -1.60 2.94 -6.28
C THR A 245 -0.78 4.18 -6.02
N VAL A 246 0.45 4.28 -6.58
CA VAL A 246 1.23 5.51 -6.49
C VAL A 246 0.61 6.58 -7.39
N MET A 247 0.05 7.61 -6.75
CA MET A 247 -0.70 8.68 -7.40
C MET A 247 -0.77 9.92 -6.48
N PRO A 248 -1.37 11.04 -6.92
CA PRO A 248 -1.56 12.21 -6.08
C PRO A 248 -2.45 11.89 -4.87
N GLY A 249 -2.05 12.37 -3.70
CA GLY A 249 -2.77 12.14 -2.45
C GLY A 249 -2.17 12.95 -1.31
N THR A 250 -2.35 12.47 -0.07
CA THR A 250 -1.73 13.07 1.13
C THR A 250 -1.00 12.01 1.93
N ILE A 251 0.13 12.40 2.53
CA ILE A 251 0.95 11.53 3.37
C ILE A 251 0.17 10.93 4.54
N LEU A 252 -0.94 11.56 4.92
CA LEU A 252 -1.86 11.09 5.95
C LEU A 252 -2.47 9.73 5.59
N TYR A 253 -2.76 9.49 4.31
CA TYR A 253 -3.29 8.19 3.85
C TYR A 253 -2.22 7.09 3.98
N ASP A 254 -1.00 7.37 3.54
CA ASP A 254 0.14 6.45 3.68
C ASP A 254 0.45 6.15 5.15
N PHE A 255 0.44 7.15 6.02
CA PHE A 255 0.64 6.93 7.45
C PHE A 255 -0.49 6.09 8.04
N GLY A 256 -1.74 6.44 7.72
CA GLY A 256 -2.92 5.80 8.29
C GLY A 256 -3.06 4.33 7.86
N ASP A 257 -2.79 3.99 6.60
CA ASP A 257 -2.87 2.60 6.13
C ASP A 257 -1.76 1.70 6.71
N ALA A 258 -0.57 2.26 6.93
CA ALA A 258 0.51 1.54 7.60
C ALA A 258 0.15 1.22 9.06
N ILE A 259 -0.44 2.17 9.79
CA ILE A 259 -0.91 1.96 11.16
C ILE A 259 -2.07 0.96 11.20
N ARG A 260 -3.07 1.13 10.31
CA ARG A 260 -4.23 0.23 10.20
C ARG A 260 -3.80 -1.23 10.07
N SER A 261 -2.85 -1.50 9.18
CA SER A 261 -2.41 -2.85 8.87
C SER A 261 -1.35 -3.39 9.82
N GLY A 262 -0.48 -2.52 10.37
CA GLY A 262 0.68 -2.92 11.16
C GLY A 262 0.48 -2.90 12.67
N CYS A 263 -0.48 -2.13 13.20
CA CYS A 263 -0.70 -2.00 14.65
C CYS A 263 -1.76 -2.97 15.21
N ASN A 264 -2.24 -3.94 14.42
CA ASN A 264 -3.16 -4.97 14.88
C ASN A 264 -2.40 -6.27 15.24
N ARG A 265 -2.55 -6.73 16.49
CA ARG A 265 -1.94 -8.00 16.95
C ARG A 265 -2.63 -9.26 16.42
N ALA A 266 -3.84 -9.14 15.87
CA ALA A 266 -4.61 -10.24 15.30
C ALA A 266 -4.75 -10.14 13.78
N ASP A 267 -5.16 -11.22 13.12
CA ASP A 267 -5.49 -11.24 11.67
C ASP A 267 -6.60 -10.26 11.31
N GLU A 268 -6.55 -9.73 10.08
CA GLU A 268 -7.58 -8.80 9.58
C GLU A 268 -8.95 -9.50 9.57
N ASP A 269 -8.96 -10.81 9.38
CA ASP A 269 -10.11 -11.73 9.42
C ASP A 269 -10.22 -12.53 10.74
N GLU A 270 -9.66 -12.04 11.86
CA GLU A 270 -9.81 -12.70 13.17
C GLU A 270 -11.27 -12.68 13.65
N LYS A 271 -11.79 -13.86 13.97
CA LYS A 271 -13.17 -14.04 14.42
C LYS A 271 -13.36 -13.70 15.90
N ASN A 272 -12.33 -13.89 16.72
CA ASN A 272 -12.36 -13.53 18.13
C ASN A 272 -11.84 -12.10 18.35
N LEU A 273 -12.75 -11.15 18.50
CA LEU A 273 -12.44 -9.73 18.74
C LEU A 273 -11.67 -9.46 20.05
N GLU A 274 -11.65 -10.39 21.00
CA GLU A 274 -10.82 -10.25 22.21
C GLU A 274 -9.32 -10.27 21.88
N LYS A 275 -8.93 -10.95 20.79
CA LYS A 275 -7.53 -10.96 20.31
C LYS A 275 -7.18 -9.72 19.50
N VAL A 276 -8.18 -9.05 18.94
CA VAL A 276 -7.99 -7.82 18.17
C VAL A 276 -7.64 -6.69 19.14
N ARG A 277 -6.36 -6.34 19.16
CA ARG A 277 -5.79 -5.33 20.07
C ARG A 277 -4.90 -4.38 19.28
N PHE A 278 -5.20 -3.09 19.39
CA PHE A 278 -4.35 -2.03 18.87
C PHE A 278 -3.08 -1.92 19.72
N SER A 279 -1.92 -1.98 19.10
CA SER A 279 -0.63 -1.98 19.79
C SER A 279 -0.01 -0.58 19.80
N VAL A 280 -0.17 0.14 20.91
CA VAL A 280 0.43 1.47 21.11
C VAL A 280 1.96 1.45 20.94
N ASP A 281 2.64 0.39 21.36
CA ASP A 281 4.10 0.25 21.19
C ASP A 281 4.52 0.21 19.72
N LEU A 282 3.72 -0.45 18.86
CA LEU A 282 3.98 -0.52 17.43
C LEU A 282 3.66 0.84 16.80
N PHE A 283 2.55 1.47 17.19
CA PHE A 283 2.22 2.82 16.76
C PHE A 283 3.35 3.81 17.06
N LYS A 284 3.88 3.78 18.29
CA LYS A 284 5.03 4.60 18.71
C LYS A 284 6.26 4.33 17.86
N ALA A 285 6.66 3.07 17.72
CA ALA A 285 7.83 2.69 16.94
C ALA A 285 7.73 3.17 15.48
N PHE A 286 6.59 2.97 14.83
CA PHE A 286 6.37 3.44 13.46
C PHE A 286 6.39 4.96 13.36
N SER A 287 5.70 5.66 14.28
CA SER A 287 5.61 7.12 14.29
C SER A 287 6.99 7.76 14.45
N GLU A 288 7.81 7.24 15.37
CA GLU A 288 9.19 7.70 15.56
C GLU A 288 10.04 7.47 14.30
N GLY A 289 9.97 6.28 13.69
CA GLY A 289 10.68 5.99 12.45
C GLY A 289 10.25 6.89 11.30
N TYR A 290 8.94 7.04 11.12
CA TYR A 290 8.36 7.88 10.07
C TYR A 290 8.76 9.35 10.20
N LEU A 291 8.60 9.92 11.40
CA LEU A 291 8.92 11.33 11.67
C LEU A 291 10.44 11.59 11.60
N SER A 292 11.30 10.62 11.94
CA SER A 292 12.75 10.75 11.76
C SER A 292 13.15 11.05 10.31
N SER A 293 12.34 10.58 9.35
CA SER A 293 12.51 10.92 7.95
C SER A 293 11.86 12.26 7.62
N VAL A 294 10.56 12.42 7.89
CA VAL A 294 9.76 13.54 7.31
C VAL A 294 9.69 14.81 8.14
N ALA A 295 10.24 14.86 9.36
CA ALA A 295 10.04 15.99 10.29
C ALA A 295 10.40 17.37 9.71
N SER A 296 11.33 17.45 8.75
CA SER A 296 11.70 18.71 8.09
C SER A 296 10.77 19.14 6.95
N SER A 297 9.97 18.24 6.39
CA SER A 297 9.11 18.48 5.22
C SER A 297 7.62 18.38 5.53
N ILE A 298 7.26 17.71 6.63
CA ILE A 298 5.88 17.62 7.13
C ILE A 298 5.42 18.95 7.73
N THR A 299 4.18 19.32 7.43
CA THR A 299 3.52 20.51 7.99
C THR A 299 2.94 20.23 9.38
N GLU A 300 2.76 21.27 10.20
CA GLU A 300 2.11 21.11 11.51
C GLU A 300 0.67 20.59 11.40
N CYS A 301 -0.07 21.03 10.37
CA CYS A 301 -1.42 20.54 10.11
C CYS A 301 -1.43 19.04 9.80
N GLU A 302 -0.49 18.55 8.98
CA GLU A 302 -0.34 17.11 8.76
C GLU A 302 0.01 16.37 10.06
N VAL A 303 0.97 16.85 10.86
CA VAL A 303 1.34 16.22 12.14
C VAL A 303 0.13 16.08 13.08
N ASN A 304 -0.66 17.15 13.20
CA ASN A 304 -1.84 17.17 14.08
C ASN A 304 -2.95 16.20 13.62
N HIS A 305 -2.91 15.71 12.38
CA HIS A 305 -3.93 14.79 11.85
C HIS A 305 -3.39 13.38 11.55
N LEU A 306 -2.19 13.02 12.02
CA LEU A 306 -1.64 11.66 11.84
C LEU A 306 -2.48 10.60 12.57
N VAL A 307 -3.00 10.91 13.76
CA VAL A 307 -3.88 9.99 14.50
C VAL A 307 -5.25 9.90 13.83
N ASP A 308 -5.81 11.04 13.40
CA ASP A 308 -7.06 11.07 12.66
C ASP A 308 -6.98 10.26 11.36
N SER A 309 -5.83 10.28 10.68
CA SER A 309 -5.64 9.50 9.46
C SER A 309 -5.59 8.00 9.71
N ALA A 310 -4.98 7.54 10.81
CA ALA A 310 -5.02 6.13 11.21
C ALA A 310 -6.44 5.65 11.51
N ILE A 311 -7.22 6.48 12.23
CA ILE A 311 -8.64 6.21 12.50
C ILE A 311 -9.43 6.16 11.19
N LEU A 312 -9.27 7.17 10.32
CA LEU A 312 -10.01 7.29 9.07
C LEU A 312 -9.70 6.14 8.11
N MET A 313 -8.43 5.79 7.92
CA MET A 313 -8.03 4.71 7.01
C MET A 313 -8.54 3.35 7.49
N THR A 314 -8.53 3.12 8.81
CA THR A 314 -9.11 1.90 9.40
C THR A 314 -10.62 1.86 9.24
N PHE A 315 -11.30 2.99 9.47
CA PHE A 315 -12.73 3.13 9.30
C PHE A 315 -13.16 2.95 7.84
N GLU A 316 -12.50 3.61 6.90
CA GLU A 316 -12.77 3.49 5.46
C GLU A 316 -12.63 2.04 4.99
N CYS A 317 -11.56 1.36 5.40
CA CYS A 317 -11.34 -0.05 5.06
C CYS A 317 -12.45 -0.95 5.62
N GLY A 318 -12.83 -0.76 6.90
CA GLY A 318 -13.94 -1.47 7.52
C GLY A 318 -15.28 -1.23 6.82
N MET A 319 -15.56 0.00 6.43
CA MET A 319 -16.76 0.38 5.68
C MET A 319 -16.76 -0.22 4.27
N ARG A 320 -15.61 -0.31 3.60
CA ARG A 320 -15.47 -0.99 2.30
C ARG A 320 -15.73 -2.48 2.43
N PHE A 321 -15.25 -3.15 3.47
CA PHE A 321 -15.59 -4.55 3.73
C PHE A 321 -17.09 -4.75 3.99
N LEU A 322 -17.71 -3.88 4.79
CA LEU A 322 -19.16 -3.94 5.03
C LEU A 322 -19.97 -3.73 3.76
N THR A 323 -19.58 -2.74 2.95
CA THR A 323 -20.21 -2.46 1.66
C THR A 323 -20.13 -3.68 0.74
N ASP A 324 -18.95 -4.30 0.62
CA ASP A 324 -18.77 -5.48 -0.21
C ASP A 324 -19.56 -6.69 0.32
N TYR A 325 -19.65 -6.86 1.64
CA TYR A 325 -20.49 -7.90 2.25
C TYR A 325 -21.98 -7.73 1.89
N LEU A 326 -22.50 -6.49 1.94
CA LEU A 326 -23.88 -6.18 1.57
C LEU A 326 -24.13 -6.35 0.07
N ASP A 327 -23.13 -6.05 -0.76
CA ASP A 327 -23.18 -6.14 -2.22
C ASP A 327 -22.99 -7.57 -2.77
N GLY A 328 -22.61 -8.53 -1.94
CA GLY A 328 -22.45 -9.93 -2.36
C GLY A 328 -21.01 -10.37 -2.63
N ASP A 329 -20.02 -9.71 -2.00
CA ASP A 329 -18.61 -10.07 -1.99
C ASP A 329 -17.95 -10.04 -3.39
N HIS A 330 -18.19 -8.97 -4.14
CA HIS A 330 -17.76 -8.81 -5.53
C HIS A 330 -16.36 -8.20 -5.67
N TYR A 331 -15.91 -7.42 -4.68
CA TYR A 331 -14.66 -6.67 -4.73
C TYR A 331 -13.51 -7.43 -4.06
N PHE A 332 -13.69 -7.87 -2.81
CA PHE A 332 -12.65 -8.58 -2.06
C PHE A 332 -12.80 -10.09 -2.18
N LYS A 333 -11.68 -10.79 -2.40
CA LYS A 333 -11.67 -12.25 -2.35
C LYS A 333 -12.08 -12.74 -0.96
N THR A 334 -13.13 -13.56 -0.92
CA THR A 334 -13.61 -14.25 0.28
C THR A 334 -13.18 -15.72 0.29
N LYS A 335 -13.20 -16.33 1.47
CA LYS A 335 -12.79 -17.75 1.69
C LYS A 335 -13.94 -18.59 2.26
N TYR A 336 -14.94 -17.93 2.83
CA TYR A 336 -16.07 -18.50 3.52
C TYR A 336 -17.17 -17.43 3.61
N ASP A 337 -18.40 -17.84 3.92
CA ASP A 337 -19.53 -16.93 4.08
C ASP A 337 -19.29 -15.93 5.21
N ASN A 338 -19.71 -14.67 5.03
CA ASN A 338 -19.53 -13.58 6.00
C ASN A 338 -18.06 -13.17 6.25
N HIS A 339 -17.12 -13.60 5.41
CA HIS A 339 -15.70 -13.25 5.59
C HIS A 339 -15.46 -11.74 5.61
N ASN A 340 -16.10 -10.98 4.73
CA ASN A 340 -15.98 -9.52 4.74
C ASN A 340 -16.64 -8.87 5.97
N LEU A 341 -17.74 -9.44 6.50
CA LEU A 341 -18.32 -8.97 7.77
C LEU A 341 -17.35 -9.18 8.94
N VAL A 342 -16.64 -10.32 8.99
CA VAL A 342 -15.59 -10.56 10.00
C VAL A 342 -14.48 -9.52 9.89
N ARG A 343 -14.01 -9.22 8.67
CA ARG A 343 -12.98 -8.18 8.46
C ARG A 343 -13.46 -6.80 8.92
N CYS A 344 -14.68 -6.42 8.55
CA CYS A 344 -15.31 -5.19 9.00
C CYS A 344 -15.28 -5.05 10.53
N ARG A 345 -15.70 -6.10 11.25
CA ARG A 345 -15.71 -6.12 12.72
C ARG A 345 -14.32 -5.90 13.32
N THR A 346 -13.29 -6.55 12.78
CA THR A 346 -11.91 -6.31 13.21
C THR A 346 -11.51 -4.85 13.05
N GLN A 347 -11.80 -4.24 11.89
CA GLN A 347 -11.45 -2.84 11.64
C GLN A 347 -12.21 -1.89 12.58
N PHE A 348 -13.52 -2.07 12.77
CA PHE A 348 -14.31 -1.23 13.67
C PHE A 348 -13.90 -1.39 15.14
N HIS A 349 -13.50 -2.59 15.54
CA HIS A 349 -12.95 -2.83 16.89
C HIS A 349 -11.61 -2.11 17.12
N LEU A 350 -10.77 -1.98 16.09
CA LEU A 350 -9.55 -1.18 16.15
C LEU A 350 -9.87 0.32 16.19
N VAL A 351 -10.82 0.80 15.38
CA VAL A 351 -11.27 2.20 15.39
C VAL A 351 -11.72 2.62 16.79
N LYS A 352 -12.54 1.81 17.46
CA LYS A 352 -12.99 2.05 18.84
C LYS A 352 -11.79 2.21 19.79
N GLN A 353 -10.84 1.28 19.75
CA GLN A 353 -9.63 1.34 20.58
C GLN A 353 -8.75 2.58 20.30
N MET A 354 -8.65 3.01 19.03
CA MET A 354 -7.90 4.22 18.67
C MET A 354 -8.60 5.49 19.15
N ILE A 355 -9.93 5.56 19.05
CA ILE A 355 -10.72 6.70 19.56
C ILE A 355 -10.59 6.79 21.09
N GLU A 356 -10.69 5.66 21.81
CA GLU A 356 -10.53 5.62 23.28
C GLU A 356 -9.15 6.07 23.76
N GLN A 357 -8.11 5.89 22.92
CA GLN A 357 -6.73 6.22 23.25
C GLN A 357 -6.21 7.44 22.50
N LYS A 358 -7.08 8.21 21.83
CA LYS A 358 -6.69 9.26 20.87
C LYS A 358 -5.68 10.24 21.47
N ASP A 359 -5.95 10.77 22.66
CA ASP A 359 -5.07 11.73 23.35
C ASP A 359 -3.65 11.17 23.57
N VAL A 360 -3.54 9.88 23.94
CA VAL A 360 -2.25 9.21 24.14
C VAL A 360 -1.50 9.04 22.82
N LEU A 361 -2.20 8.70 21.74
CA LEU A 361 -1.60 8.56 20.42
C LEU A 361 -1.12 9.91 19.88
N GLU A 362 -1.87 10.98 20.12
CA GLU A 362 -1.50 12.34 19.73
C GLU A 362 -0.27 12.82 20.51
N GLU A 363 -0.21 12.56 21.82
CA GLU A 363 0.97 12.86 22.63
C GLU A 363 2.23 12.17 22.09
N ILE A 364 2.14 10.87 21.76
CA ILE A 364 3.25 10.11 21.16
C ILE A 364 3.75 10.76 19.86
N VAL A 365 2.83 11.16 18.97
CA VAL A 365 3.18 11.82 17.71
C VAL A 365 3.87 13.16 17.97
N GLN A 366 3.35 13.96 18.90
CA GLN A 366 3.91 15.27 19.22
C GLN A 366 5.29 15.17 19.88
N GLU A 367 5.50 14.20 20.78
CA GLU A 367 6.81 13.92 21.37
C GLU A 367 7.83 13.52 20.31
N ALA A 368 7.47 12.59 19.42
CA ALA A 368 8.33 12.14 18.34
C ALA A 368 8.67 13.30 17.38
N TYR A 369 7.69 14.14 17.02
CA TYR A 369 7.90 15.29 16.14
C TYR A 369 8.80 16.35 16.78
N LYS A 370 8.57 16.71 18.04
CA LYS A 370 9.39 17.67 18.79
C LYS A 370 10.82 17.20 18.96
N LYS A 371 11.02 15.89 19.21
CA LYS A 371 12.35 15.29 19.31
C LYS A 371 13.17 15.54 18.04
N GLU A 372 12.60 15.30 16.87
CA GLU A 372 13.30 15.50 15.59
C GLU A 372 13.50 16.97 15.22
N ARG A 373 12.60 17.87 15.64
CA ARG A 373 12.71 19.32 15.43
C ARG A 373 13.72 20.00 16.35
N ASN A 374 13.85 19.55 17.60
CA ASN A 374 14.77 20.13 18.58
C ASN A 374 16.24 19.71 18.37
N TRP A 375 16.48 18.67 17.55
CA TRP A 375 17.81 18.18 17.20
C TRP A 375 18.42 18.86 15.96
N LYS A 376 17.64 19.68 15.24
CA LYS A 376 18.07 20.49 14.09
C LYS A 376 18.08 21.96 14.47
#